data_AF-A0A1A8EPW9-F1
#
_entry.id   AF-A0A1A8EPW9-F1
#
_cell.length_a   1.000
_cell.length_b   1.000
_cell.length_c   1.000
_cell.angle_alpha   90.00
_cell.angle_beta   90.00
_cell.angle_gamma   90.00
#
_symmetry.space_group_name_H-M   'P 1'
#
loop_
_entity.id
_entity.type
_entity.pdbx_description
1 polymer ?
#
loop_
_entity_poly.entity_id
_entity_poly.type
_entity_poly.pdbx_seq_one_letter_code
_entity_poly.pdbx_strand_id
1 'polypeptide(L)'
;SNKWKSVVDTRPLYGSLMRAWQCFFTSTERLSALHSSIAQSLVTEEGERVKTWQKETFPKKIFCGFKETYDNKTSFSRAQKPWSKKLQKLEKVRASYHKTCQKEQAALDKERQARESSEMSEDKKLKIAEAKEKATEEKEKVRDRYEKMLDEVSSYTPRYMEEMEAIFEQSQEEERKRISFLKQVFLSIHRHLDVTNNESVKAVYSELHQTLMSIDEQDDLKW
;
A
#
# COMPACT_ATOMS: atom_id res chain seq x y z
N SER A 1 13.56 40.64 -15.88
CA SER A 1 13.41 41.72 -16.88
C SER A 1 13.64 43.11 -16.28
N ASN A 2 12.82 43.55 -15.31
CA ASN A 2 12.73 44.96 -14.85
C ASN A 2 14.06 45.68 -14.53
N LYS A 3 15.03 45.02 -13.90
CA LYS A 3 16.33 45.61 -13.55
C LYS A 3 17.14 46.08 -14.77
N TRP A 4 17.10 45.32 -15.86
CA TRP A 4 17.88 45.63 -17.06
C TRP A 4 17.14 46.56 -18.00
N LYS A 5 15.80 46.48 -18.00
CA LYS A 5 14.93 47.39 -18.75
C LYS A 5 15.16 48.85 -18.32
N SER A 6 15.14 49.11 -17.01
CA SER A 6 15.44 50.44 -16.47
C SER A 6 16.85 50.95 -16.79
N VAL A 7 17.83 50.05 -16.88
CA VAL A 7 19.21 50.43 -17.27
C VAL A 7 19.25 50.82 -18.74
N VAL A 8 18.57 50.08 -19.62
CA VAL A 8 18.61 50.34 -21.06
C VAL A 8 17.81 51.57 -21.46
N ASP A 9 16.67 51.81 -20.81
CA ASP A 9 15.88 53.02 -21.04
C ASP A 9 16.66 54.31 -20.70
N THR A 10 17.72 54.20 -19.87
CA THR A 10 18.61 55.32 -19.51
C THR A 10 19.85 55.44 -20.40
N ARG A 11 20.11 54.50 -21.32
CA ARG A 11 21.28 54.54 -22.21
C ARG A 11 20.89 54.99 -23.62
N PRO A 12 21.79 55.64 -24.36
CA PRO A 12 21.53 56.09 -25.74
C PRO A 12 21.66 54.92 -26.74
N LEU A 13 20.87 53.86 -26.53
CA LEU A 13 20.71 52.77 -27.49
C LEU A 13 19.61 53.16 -28.49
N TYR A 14 19.83 52.91 -29.78
CA TYR A 14 18.88 53.24 -30.84
C TYR A 14 18.90 52.16 -31.93
N GLY A 15 18.08 52.33 -32.96
CA GLY A 15 18.10 51.51 -34.17
C GLY A 15 17.75 50.03 -33.97
N SER A 16 18.28 49.20 -34.84
CA SER A 16 18.19 47.74 -34.84
C SER A 16 18.77 47.12 -33.56
N LEU A 17 19.85 47.68 -33.01
CA LEU A 17 20.47 47.20 -31.77
C LEU A 17 19.53 47.38 -30.55
N MET A 18 18.83 48.52 -30.45
CA MET A 18 17.83 48.72 -29.40
C MET A 18 16.68 47.73 -29.51
N ARG A 19 16.19 47.46 -30.74
CA ARG A 19 15.12 46.48 -30.99
C ARG A 19 15.53 45.07 -30.57
N ALA A 20 16.74 44.65 -30.91
CA ALA A 20 17.30 43.37 -30.47
C ALA A 20 17.37 43.28 -28.94
N TRP A 21 17.79 44.38 -28.28
CA TRP A 21 17.83 44.43 -26.83
C TRP A 21 16.45 44.35 -26.16
N GLN A 22 15.45 45.04 -26.71
CA GLN A 22 14.06 44.93 -26.26
C GLN A 22 13.47 43.53 -26.48
N CYS A 23 13.87 42.86 -27.55
CA CYS A 23 13.45 41.48 -27.83
C CYS A 23 13.95 40.50 -26.76
N PHE A 24 15.16 40.69 -26.21
CA PHE A 24 15.62 39.90 -25.05
C PHE A 24 14.67 40.05 -23.85
N PHE A 25 14.27 41.26 -23.49
CA PHE A 25 13.35 41.47 -22.36
C PHE A 25 12.00 40.82 -22.58
N THR A 26 11.42 41.04 -23.76
CA THR A 26 10.14 40.45 -24.16
C THR A 26 10.20 38.92 -24.14
N SER A 27 11.31 38.33 -24.59
CA SER A 27 11.55 36.89 -24.51
C SER A 27 11.57 36.40 -23.06
N THR A 28 12.26 37.10 -22.15
CA THR A 28 12.27 36.73 -20.73
C THR A 28 10.90 36.87 -20.06
N GLU A 29 10.12 37.89 -20.43
CA GLU A 29 8.76 38.10 -19.91
C GLU A 29 7.82 37.00 -20.36
N ARG A 30 7.88 36.61 -21.65
CA ARG A 30 7.08 35.51 -22.21
C ARG A 30 7.42 34.16 -21.58
N LEU A 31 8.71 33.85 -21.41
CA LEU A 31 9.15 32.63 -20.74
C LEU A 31 8.74 32.62 -19.26
N SER A 32 8.79 33.77 -18.58
CA SER A 32 8.31 33.89 -17.20
C SER A 32 6.82 33.63 -17.10
N ALA A 33 6.02 34.23 -18.00
CA ALA A 33 4.57 34.05 -18.03
C ALA A 33 4.19 32.58 -18.29
N LEU A 34 4.91 31.90 -19.19
CA LEU A 34 4.74 30.47 -19.43
C LEU A 34 4.97 29.65 -18.15
N HIS A 35 6.09 29.85 -17.46
CA HIS A 35 6.38 29.11 -16.23
C HIS A 35 5.36 29.40 -15.13
N SER A 36 4.86 30.64 -15.02
CA SER A 36 3.77 30.97 -14.11
C SER A 36 2.48 30.22 -14.45
N SER A 37 2.14 30.09 -15.75
CA SER A 37 0.98 29.31 -16.20
C SER A 37 1.12 27.82 -15.91
N ILE A 38 2.33 27.25 -16.10
CA ILE A 38 2.62 25.85 -15.73
C ILE A 38 2.45 25.65 -14.22
N ALA A 39 3.05 26.53 -13.40
CA ALA A 39 2.92 26.46 -11.95
C ALA A 39 1.45 26.55 -11.50
N GLN A 40 0.67 27.43 -12.11
CA GLN A 40 -0.76 27.56 -11.84
C GLN A 40 -1.51 26.27 -12.22
N SER A 41 -1.24 25.68 -13.39
CA SER A 41 -1.89 24.43 -13.82
C SER A 41 -1.59 23.29 -12.84
N LEU A 42 -0.34 23.17 -12.38
CA LEU A 42 0.05 22.14 -11.42
C LEU A 42 -0.64 22.29 -10.06
N VAL A 43 -0.75 23.52 -9.55
CA VAL A 43 -1.35 23.78 -8.23
C VAL A 43 -2.87 23.75 -8.29
N THR A 44 -3.45 24.48 -9.23
CA THR A 44 -4.90 24.71 -9.29
C THR A 44 -5.64 23.57 -9.97
N GLU A 45 -5.09 22.97 -11.02
CA GLU A 45 -5.76 21.86 -11.72
C GLU A 45 -5.41 20.52 -11.08
N GLU A 46 -4.13 20.13 -11.11
CA GLU A 46 -3.72 18.80 -10.61
C GLU A 46 -3.79 18.70 -9.08
N GLY A 47 -3.40 19.76 -8.36
CA GLY A 47 -3.50 19.82 -6.91
C GLY A 47 -4.93 19.67 -6.39
N GLU A 48 -5.88 20.45 -6.93
CA GLU A 48 -7.29 20.33 -6.55
C GLU A 48 -7.93 19.02 -7.04
N ARG A 49 -7.51 18.49 -8.19
CA ARG A 49 -7.96 17.16 -8.66
C ARG A 49 -7.59 16.05 -7.67
N VAL A 50 -6.34 16.01 -7.21
CA VAL A 50 -5.87 15.03 -6.20
C VAL A 50 -6.65 15.20 -4.89
N LYS A 51 -6.79 16.43 -4.41
CA LYS A 51 -7.48 16.75 -3.17
C LYS A 51 -8.97 16.37 -3.21
N THR A 52 -9.63 16.64 -4.32
CA THR A 52 -11.04 16.28 -4.54
C THR A 52 -11.20 14.77 -4.55
N TRP A 53 -10.40 14.07 -5.36
CA TRP A 53 -10.43 12.61 -5.42
C TRP A 53 -10.14 11.96 -4.06
N GLN A 54 -9.17 12.49 -3.30
CA GLN A 54 -8.87 12.00 -1.95
C GLN A 54 -10.06 12.16 -1.01
N LYS A 55 -10.71 13.32 -1.04
CA LYS A 55 -11.88 13.62 -0.18
C LYS A 55 -13.06 12.71 -0.48
N GLU A 56 -13.30 12.42 -1.76
CA GLU A 56 -14.40 11.57 -2.21
C GLU A 56 -14.12 10.08 -1.99
N THR A 57 -12.87 9.65 -2.19
CA THR A 57 -12.47 8.24 -2.09
C THR A 57 -12.23 7.81 -0.64
N PHE A 58 -11.77 8.72 0.22
CA PHE A 58 -11.39 8.41 1.60
C PHE A 58 -12.13 9.31 2.62
N PRO A 59 -13.46 9.14 2.77
CA PRO A 59 -14.22 9.84 3.80
C PRO A 59 -13.75 9.45 5.21
N LYS A 60 -13.40 10.46 6.01
CA LYS A 60 -13.05 10.27 7.42
C LYS A 60 -14.30 10.04 8.27
N LYS A 61 -14.28 8.99 9.11
CA LYS A 61 -15.21 8.80 10.22
C LYS A 61 -14.69 9.56 11.45
N ILE A 62 -15.62 10.13 12.22
CA ILE A 62 -15.33 11.02 13.38
C ILE A 62 -14.41 10.37 14.42
N PHE A 63 -14.47 9.04 14.59
CA PHE A 63 -13.71 8.32 15.63
C PHE A 63 -12.94 7.08 15.14
N CYS A 64 -12.97 6.77 13.84
CA CYS A 64 -12.45 5.50 13.32
C CYS A 64 -11.45 5.64 12.16
N GLY A 65 -10.89 6.83 11.97
CA GLY A 65 -10.02 7.10 10.81
C GLY A 65 -10.82 7.07 9.51
N PHE A 66 -10.26 6.49 8.45
CA PHE A 66 -10.96 6.35 7.17
C PHE A 66 -12.01 5.26 7.22
N LYS A 67 -13.15 5.51 6.57
CA LYS A 67 -14.26 4.55 6.49
C LYS A 67 -13.79 3.20 5.93
N GLU A 68 -13.02 3.23 4.86
CA GLU A 68 -12.52 2.09 4.12
C GLU A 68 -11.64 1.21 5.02
N THR A 69 -10.73 1.82 5.78
CA THR A 69 -9.87 1.11 6.74
C THR A 69 -10.68 0.42 7.83
N TYR A 70 -11.69 1.12 8.38
CA TYR A 70 -12.55 0.54 9.40
C TYR A 70 -13.41 -0.60 8.85
N ASP A 71 -14.02 -0.41 7.68
CA ASP A 71 -14.93 -1.36 7.06
C ASP A 71 -14.17 -2.64 6.65
N ASN A 72 -12.96 -2.52 6.08
CA ASN A 72 -12.11 -3.66 5.74
C ASN A 72 -11.64 -4.42 7.00
N LYS A 73 -11.15 -3.71 8.03
CA LYS A 73 -10.74 -4.33 9.30
C LYS A 73 -11.89 -5.11 9.95
N THR A 74 -13.09 -4.52 9.96
CA THR A 74 -14.28 -5.14 10.54
C THR A 74 -14.70 -6.37 9.75
N SER A 75 -14.66 -6.29 8.42
CA SER A 75 -15.03 -7.40 7.53
C SER A 75 -14.07 -8.58 7.66
N PHE A 76 -12.75 -8.34 7.63
CA PHE A 76 -11.74 -9.38 7.85
C PHE A 76 -11.89 -10.03 9.22
N SER A 77 -12.08 -9.21 10.28
CA SER A 77 -12.30 -9.74 11.63
C SER A 77 -13.55 -10.62 11.68
N ARG A 78 -14.62 -10.24 10.99
CA ARG A 78 -15.87 -11.01 10.93
C ARG A 78 -15.68 -12.35 10.22
N ALA A 79 -15.05 -12.36 9.03
CA ALA A 79 -14.78 -13.55 8.24
C ALA A 79 -13.82 -14.53 8.95
N GLN A 80 -12.79 -14.00 9.62
CA GLN A 80 -11.80 -14.82 10.31
C GLN A 80 -12.32 -15.45 11.62
N LYS A 81 -13.28 -14.79 12.31
CA LYS A 81 -13.70 -15.16 13.66
C LYS A 81 -14.16 -16.62 13.83
N PRO A 82 -14.97 -17.22 12.94
CA PRO A 82 -15.42 -18.60 13.09
C PRO A 82 -14.26 -19.60 13.00
N TRP A 83 -13.37 -19.43 12.01
CA TRP A 83 -12.20 -20.28 11.84
C TRP A 83 -11.22 -20.14 13.01
N SER A 84 -10.94 -18.90 13.45
CA SER A 84 -10.10 -18.64 14.62
C SER A 84 -10.64 -19.31 15.89
N LYS A 85 -11.96 -19.27 16.12
CA LYS A 85 -12.59 -19.97 17.26
C LYS A 85 -12.43 -21.49 17.17
N LYS A 86 -12.56 -22.09 15.98
CA LYS A 86 -12.35 -23.53 15.77
C LYS A 86 -10.89 -23.92 16.00
N LEU A 87 -9.96 -23.13 15.47
CA LEU A 87 -8.52 -23.31 15.68
C LEU A 87 -8.14 -23.25 17.16
N GLN A 88 -8.65 -22.27 17.91
CA GLN A 88 -8.43 -22.17 19.36
C GLN A 88 -8.94 -23.40 20.12
N LYS A 89 -10.05 -24.01 19.69
CA LYS A 89 -10.54 -25.26 20.27
C LYS A 89 -9.64 -26.44 19.91
N LEU A 90 -9.22 -26.53 18.65
CA LEU A 90 -8.28 -27.55 18.18
C LEU A 90 -7.00 -27.55 19.02
N GLU A 91 -6.39 -26.37 19.24
CA GLU A 91 -5.17 -26.25 20.04
C GLU A 91 -5.36 -26.71 21.50
N LYS A 92 -6.52 -26.43 22.10
CA LYS A 92 -6.84 -26.94 23.45
C LYS A 92 -6.93 -28.46 23.49
N VAL A 93 -7.61 -29.06 22.50
CA VAL A 93 -7.76 -30.53 22.44
C VAL A 93 -6.44 -31.20 22.10
N ARG A 94 -5.63 -30.62 21.21
CA ARG A 94 -4.27 -31.06 20.89
C ARG A 94 -3.37 -31.09 22.14
N ALA A 95 -3.39 -30.02 22.93
CA ALA A 95 -2.64 -29.98 24.18
C ALA A 95 -3.12 -31.05 25.17
N SER A 96 -4.43 -31.28 25.26
CA SER A 96 -5.00 -32.37 26.07
C SER A 96 -4.54 -33.74 25.59
N TYR A 97 -4.53 -33.98 24.28
CA TYR A 97 -4.09 -35.23 23.68
C TYR A 97 -2.63 -35.53 24.01
N HIS A 98 -1.73 -34.56 23.82
CA HIS A 98 -0.32 -34.74 24.17
C HIS A 98 -0.13 -35.03 25.67
N LYS A 99 -0.91 -34.38 26.54
CA LYS A 99 -0.89 -34.64 27.98
C LYS A 99 -1.36 -36.06 28.32
N THR A 100 -2.39 -36.58 27.66
CA THR A 100 -2.85 -37.96 27.85
C THR A 100 -1.85 -38.98 27.32
N CYS A 101 -1.16 -38.70 26.21
CA CYS A 101 -0.06 -39.55 25.73
C CYS A 101 1.08 -39.65 26.74
N GLN A 102 1.48 -38.52 27.35
CA GLN A 102 2.51 -38.54 28.41
C GLN A 102 2.08 -39.36 29.62
N LYS A 103 0.80 -39.27 30.03
CA LYS A 103 0.25 -40.07 31.14
C LYS A 103 0.21 -41.56 30.82
N GLU A 104 -0.24 -41.93 29.62
CA GLU A 104 -0.23 -43.33 29.15
C GLU A 104 1.18 -43.89 29.16
N GLN A 105 2.16 -43.15 28.61
CA GLN A 105 3.56 -43.56 28.61
C GLN A 105 4.08 -43.80 30.04
N ALA A 106 3.78 -42.88 30.97
CA ALA A 106 4.15 -43.07 32.38
C ALA A 106 3.48 -44.28 33.03
N ALA A 107 2.24 -44.62 32.66
CA ALA A 107 1.54 -45.80 33.14
C ALA A 107 2.14 -47.10 32.55
N LEU A 108 2.50 -47.10 31.26
CA LEU A 108 3.21 -48.19 30.60
C LEU A 108 4.57 -48.47 31.25
N ASP A 109 5.35 -47.43 31.53
CA ASP A 109 6.65 -47.59 32.19
C ASP A 109 6.52 -48.13 33.61
N LYS A 110 5.50 -47.70 34.37
CA LYS A 110 5.19 -48.25 35.70
C LYS A 110 4.77 -49.72 35.64
N GLU A 111 3.97 -50.09 34.65
CA GLU A 111 3.54 -51.47 34.46
C GLU A 111 4.72 -52.39 34.09
N ARG A 112 5.63 -51.94 33.21
CA ARG A 112 6.87 -52.64 32.88
C ARG A 112 7.72 -52.89 34.14
N GLN A 113 7.97 -51.84 34.91
CA GLN A 113 8.71 -51.94 36.18
C GLN A 113 8.02 -52.89 37.17
N ALA A 114 6.68 -52.91 37.19
CA ALA A 114 5.94 -53.76 38.10
C ALA A 114 5.98 -55.25 37.74
N ARG A 115 6.04 -55.56 36.44
CA ARG A 115 6.23 -56.93 35.94
C ARG A 115 7.63 -57.47 36.24
N GLU A 116 8.65 -56.61 36.22
CA GLU A 116 10.04 -56.96 36.49
C GLU A 116 10.36 -57.12 38.00
N SER A 117 9.50 -56.61 38.89
CA SER A 117 9.69 -56.69 40.34
C SER A 117 9.18 -58.02 40.92
N SER A 118 10.08 -58.78 41.56
CA SER A 118 9.77 -60.03 42.27
C SER A 118 9.11 -59.82 43.65
N GLU A 119 9.22 -58.62 44.22
CA GLU A 119 8.75 -58.29 45.58
C GLU A 119 7.30 -57.77 45.63
N MET A 120 6.67 -57.55 44.48
CA MET A 120 5.36 -56.91 44.40
C MET A 120 4.21 -57.92 44.41
N SER A 121 3.20 -57.66 45.23
CA SER A 121 2.00 -58.50 45.31
C SER A 121 1.18 -58.46 44.03
N GLU A 122 0.51 -59.57 43.72
CA GLU A 122 -0.35 -59.71 42.54
C GLU A 122 -1.50 -58.69 42.52
N ASP A 123 -2.10 -58.36 43.67
CA ASP A 123 -3.12 -57.30 43.79
C ASP A 123 -2.59 -55.91 43.36
N LYS A 124 -1.33 -55.60 43.67
CA LYS A 124 -0.70 -54.32 43.25
C LYS A 124 -0.41 -54.32 41.75
N LYS A 125 0.04 -55.45 41.19
CA LYS A 125 0.27 -55.59 39.74
C LYS A 125 -1.04 -55.45 38.96
N LEU A 126 -2.12 -56.06 39.43
CA LEU A 126 -3.48 -55.91 38.88
C LEU A 126 -3.92 -54.44 38.85
N LYS A 127 -3.81 -53.72 39.96
CA LYS A 127 -4.16 -52.29 40.03
C LYS A 127 -3.35 -51.42 39.06
N ILE A 128 -2.07 -51.75 38.85
CA ILE A 128 -1.22 -51.02 37.89
C ILE A 128 -1.64 -51.32 36.45
N ALA A 129 -2.00 -52.56 36.14
CA ALA A 129 -2.53 -52.94 34.83
C ALA A 129 -3.87 -52.24 34.52
N GLU A 130 -4.81 -52.20 35.47
CA GLU A 130 -6.08 -51.48 35.35
C GLU A 130 -5.85 -49.97 35.14
N ALA A 131 -4.90 -49.37 35.86
CA ALA A 131 -4.55 -47.96 35.68
C ALA A 131 -3.96 -47.68 34.29
N LYS A 132 -3.16 -48.60 33.74
CA LYS A 132 -2.64 -48.52 32.37
C LYS A 132 -3.76 -48.64 31.33
N GLU A 133 -4.69 -49.57 31.52
CA GLU A 133 -5.83 -49.74 30.61
C GLU A 133 -6.69 -48.48 30.58
N LYS A 134 -7.04 -47.94 31.75
CA LYS A 134 -7.76 -46.67 31.87
C LYS A 134 -7.04 -45.49 31.21
N ALA A 135 -5.71 -45.40 31.37
CA ALA A 135 -4.92 -44.36 30.70
C ALA A 135 -4.91 -44.51 29.17
N THR A 136 -4.92 -45.76 28.68
CA THR A 136 -5.02 -46.08 27.25
C THR A 136 -6.39 -45.66 26.71
N GLU A 137 -7.49 -46.04 27.37
CA GLU A 137 -8.86 -45.64 26.98
C GLU A 137 -9.04 -44.11 26.99
N GLU A 138 -8.51 -43.42 28.01
CA GLU A 138 -8.56 -41.96 28.10
C GLU A 138 -7.84 -41.30 26.92
N LYS A 139 -6.66 -41.81 26.54
CA LYS A 139 -5.91 -41.33 25.38
C LYS A 139 -6.70 -41.53 24.09
N GLU A 140 -7.24 -42.71 23.84
CA GLU A 140 -8.02 -43.00 22.62
C GLU A 140 -9.25 -42.08 22.53
N LYS A 141 -9.97 -41.91 23.62
CA LYS A 141 -11.11 -40.97 23.70
C LYS A 141 -10.73 -39.53 23.39
N VAL A 142 -9.54 -39.09 23.81
CA VAL A 142 -9.05 -37.74 23.53
C VAL A 142 -8.49 -37.63 22.10
N ARG A 143 -7.92 -38.71 21.55
CA ARG A 143 -7.53 -38.81 20.13
C ARG A 143 -8.73 -38.61 19.22
N ASP A 144 -9.83 -39.34 19.45
CA ASP A 144 -11.04 -39.23 18.62
C ASP A 144 -11.61 -37.81 18.64
N ARG A 145 -11.57 -37.15 19.81
CA ARG A 145 -11.95 -35.73 19.94
C ARG A 145 -11.00 -34.80 19.19
N TYR A 146 -9.70 -35.08 19.22
CA TYR A 146 -8.69 -34.31 18.51
C TYR A 146 -8.88 -34.42 16.99
N GLU A 147 -9.02 -35.65 16.48
CA GLU A 147 -9.24 -35.93 15.06
C GLU A 147 -10.55 -35.31 14.56
N LYS A 148 -11.63 -35.42 15.34
CA LYS A 148 -12.90 -34.74 15.01
C LYS A 148 -12.74 -33.22 14.93
N MET A 149 -12.06 -32.61 15.90
CA MET A 149 -11.83 -31.16 15.87
C MET A 149 -10.92 -30.75 14.70
N LEU A 150 -9.96 -31.60 14.34
CA LEU A 150 -9.08 -31.38 13.19
C LEU A 150 -9.88 -31.39 11.89
N ASP A 151 -10.75 -32.38 11.70
CA ASP A 151 -11.66 -32.47 10.57
C ASP A 151 -12.60 -31.26 10.49
N GLU A 152 -13.16 -30.81 11.63
CA GLU A 152 -14.00 -29.61 11.70
C GLU A 152 -13.28 -28.30 11.29
N VAL A 153 -11.96 -28.21 11.49
CA VAL A 153 -11.14 -27.06 11.06
C VAL A 153 -10.81 -27.19 9.58
N SER A 154 -10.35 -28.38 9.16
CA SER A 154 -9.98 -28.67 7.77
C SER A 154 -11.16 -28.46 6.82
N SER A 155 -12.33 -28.99 7.16
CA SER A 155 -13.56 -28.81 6.37
C SER A 155 -14.05 -27.36 6.30
N TYR A 156 -13.77 -26.54 7.32
CA TYR A 156 -14.13 -25.11 7.31
C TYR A 156 -13.11 -24.23 6.58
N THR A 157 -11.89 -24.71 6.38
CA THR A 157 -10.79 -23.90 5.84
C THR A 157 -11.07 -23.36 4.43
N PRO A 158 -11.65 -24.12 3.47
CA PRO A 158 -12.01 -23.58 2.16
C PRO A 158 -12.95 -22.38 2.24
N ARG A 159 -14.01 -22.47 3.06
CA ARG A 159 -14.96 -21.36 3.27
C ARG A 159 -14.29 -20.14 3.91
N TYR A 160 -13.42 -20.37 4.88
CA TYR A 160 -12.64 -19.27 5.48
C TYR A 160 -11.78 -18.57 4.43
N MET A 161 -11.09 -19.32 3.58
CA MET A 161 -10.27 -18.76 2.51
C MET A 161 -11.11 -17.96 1.52
N GLU A 162 -12.22 -18.52 1.05
CA GLU A 162 -13.15 -17.85 0.14
C GLU A 162 -13.68 -16.52 0.71
N GLU A 163 -14.16 -16.52 1.96
CA GLU A 163 -14.65 -15.30 2.62
C GLU A 163 -13.55 -14.24 2.80
N MET A 164 -12.31 -14.66 3.10
CA MET A 164 -11.17 -13.74 3.22
C MET A 164 -10.72 -13.20 1.86
N GLU A 165 -10.70 -14.04 0.83
CA GLU A 165 -10.30 -13.68 -0.54
C GLU A 165 -11.28 -12.68 -1.15
N ALA A 166 -12.59 -12.86 -0.95
CA ALA A 166 -13.59 -11.89 -1.42
C ALA A 166 -13.36 -10.47 -0.85
N ILE A 167 -13.01 -10.35 0.42
CA ILE A 167 -12.70 -9.05 1.06
C ILE A 167 -11.37 -8.50 0.53
N PHE A 168 -10.39 -9.38 0.31
CA PHE A 168 -9.10 -9.01 -0.26
C PHE A 168 -9.24 -8.50 -1.70
N GLU A 169 -10.01 -9.17 -2.56
CA GLU A 169 -10.27 -8.72 -3.92
C GLU A 169 -10.94 -7.35 -3.96
N GLN A 170 -11.90 -7.09 -3.06
CA GLN A 170 -12.49 -5.77 -2.93
C GLN A 170 -11.44 -4.70 -2.59
N SER A 171 -10.53 -5.00 -1.65
CA SER A 171 -9.43 -4.10 -1.28
C SER A 171 -8.45 -3.87 -2.44
N GLN A 172 -8.19 -4.90 -3.24
CA GLN A 172 -7.35 -4.82 -4.44
C GLN A 172 -7.98 -3.94 -5.52
N GLU A 173 -9.29 -4.01 -5.70
CA GLU A 173 -10.03 -3.16 -6.64
C GLU A 173 -9.99 -1.68 -6.22
N GLU A 174 -10.08 -1.39 -4.92
CA GLU A 174 -9.91 -0.04 -4.38
C GLU A 174 -8.49 0.50 -4.67
N GLU A 175 -7.45 -0.29 -4.44
CA GLU A 175 -6.07 0.11 -4.72
C GLU A 175 -5.82 0.24 -6.23
N ARG A 176 -6.43 -0.60 -7.06
CA ARG A 176 -6.35 -0.49 -8.52
C ARG A 176 -6.89 0.86 -9.00
N LYS A 177 -8.01 1.32 -8.44
CA LYS A 177 -8.57 2.66 -8.74
C LYS A 177 -7.60 3.77 -8.35
N ARG A 178 -6.96 3.67 -7.17
CA ARG A 178 -5.94 4.64 -6.72
C ARG A 178 -4.74 4.68 -7.66
N ILE A 179 -4.18 3.52 -8.03
CA ILE A 179 -3.04 3.42 -8.95
C ILE A 179 -3.40 4.01 -10.32
N SER A 180 -4.58 3.66 -10.85
CA SER A 180 -5.04 4.17 -12.14
C SER A 180 -5.21 5.70 -12.12
N PHE A 181 -5.82 6.24 -11.06
CA PHE A 181 -5.96 7.67 -10.85
C PHE A 181 -4.59 8.38 -10.80
N LEU A 182 -3.67 7.90 -9.97
CA LEU A 182 -2.34 8.50 -9.84
C LEU A 182 -1.56 8.46 -11.16
N LYS A 183 -1.66 7.38 -11.93
CA LYS A 183 -1.09 7.31 -13.28
C LYS A 183 -1.62 8.43 -14.17
N GLN A 184 -2.92 8.69 -14.16
CA GLN A 184 -3.51 9.78 -14.94
C GLN A 184 -3.05 11.17 -14.48
N VAL A 185 -2.93 11.39 -13.17
CA VAL A 185 -2.39 12.63 -12.61
C VAL A 185 -0.94 12.84 -13.04
N PHE A 186 -0.08 11.80 -12.93
CA PHE A 186 1.32 11.90 -13.34
C PHE A 186 1.50 12.17 -14.83
N LEU A 187 0.69 11.53 -15.68
CA LEU A 187 0.70 11.82 -17.11
C LEU A 187 0.27 13.26 -17.41
N SER A 188 -0.70 13.79 -16.66
CA SER A 188 -1.14 15.19 -16.81
C SER A 188 -0.06 16.16 -16.35
N ILE A 189 0.56 15.94 -15.17
CA ILE A 189 1.69 16.71 -14.67
C ILE A 189 2.84 16.73 -15.69
N HIS A 190 3.19 15.57 -16.25
CA HIS A 190 4.20 15.48 -17.30
C HIS A 190 3.84 16.37 -18.49
N ARG A 191 2.59 16.33 -18.97
CA ARG A 191 2.11 17.17 -20.07
C ARG A 191 2.22 18.67 -19.74
N HIS A 192 1.94 19.09 -18.52
CA HIS A 192 2.09 20.49 -18.11
C HIS A 192 3.56 20.93 -18.03
N LEU A 193 4.46 20.02 -17.65
CA LEU A 193 5.90 20.29 -17.52
C LEU A 193 6.65 20.23 -18.86
N ASP A 194 6.17 19.45 -19.83
CA ASP A 194 6.84 19.32 -21.13
C ASP A 194 6.68 20.57 -21.99
N VAL A 195 7.71 21.43 -21.93
CA VAL A 195 7.83 22.64 -22.75
C VAL A 195 8.52 22.40 -24.09
N THR A 196 9.09 21.22 -24.33
CA THR A 196 9.98 20.97 -25.48
C THR A 196 9.24 21.05 -26.81
N ASN A 197 7.98 20.63 -26.82
CA ASN A 197 7.09 20.69 -27.99
C ASN A 197 6.14 21.89 -27.95
N ASN A 198 6.33 22.82 -27.01
CA ASN A 198 5.45 23.98 -26.90
C ASN A 198 5.75 25.01 -28.00
N GLU A 199 4.81 25.22 -28.91
CA GLU A 199 4.96 26.15 -30.03
C GLU A 199 5.21 27.60 -29.58
N SER A 200 4.67 28.02 -28.43
CA SER A 200 4.94 29.35 -27.89
C SER A 200 6.41 29.50 -27.47
N VAL A 201 7.00 28.43 -26.90
CA VAL A 201 8.44 28.41 -26.54
C VAL A 201 9.30 28.46 -27.78
N LYS A 202 9.01 27.62 -28.78
CA LYS A 202 9.73 27.64 -30.06
C LYS A 202 9.65 29.01 -30.73
N ALA A 203 8.47 29.63 -30.71
CA ALA A 203 8.26 30.97 -31.25
C ALA A 203 9.10 32.03 -30.53
N VAL A 204 9.18 32.00 -29.19
CA VAL A 204 10.05 32.92 -28.43
C VAL A 204 11.49 32.83 -28.91
N TYR A 205 12.04 31.62 -29.01
CA TYR A 205 13.43 31.44 -29.43
C TYR A 205 13.66 31.81 -30.90
N SER A 206 12.73 31.46 -31.80
CA SER A 206 12.82 31.81 -33.22
C SER A 206 12.76 33.31 -33.45
N GLU A 207 11.84 34.00 -32.78
CA GLU A 207 11.66 35.45 -32.90
C GLU A 207 12.89 36.20 -32.37
N LEU A 208 13.44 35.77 -31.23
CA LEU A 208 14.68 36.31 -30.70
C LEU A 208 15.84 36.12 -31.70
N HIS A 209 15.99 34.92 -32.24
CA HIS A 209 17.04 34.64 -33.21
C HIS A 209 16.91 35.50 -34.47
N GLN A 210 15.71 35.60 -35.05
CA GLN A 210 15.43 36.42 -36.22
C GLN A 210 15.71 37.91 -35.95
N THR A 211 15.30 38.42 -34.77
CA THR A 211 15.56 39.82 -34.40
C THR A 211 17.06 40.10 -34.27
N LEU A 212 17.83 39.16 -33.71
CA LEU A 212 19.29 39.28 -33.64
C LEU A 212 19.95 39.25 -35.02
N MET A 213 19.48 38.39 -35.93
CA MET A 213 19.97 38.34 -37.31
C MET A 213 19.60 39.60 -38.12
N SER A 214 18.61 40.37 -37.67
CA SER A 214 18.17 41.62 -38.31
C SER A 214 18.91 42.87 -37.84
N ILE A 215 19.92 42.74 -36.98
CA ILE A 215 20.78 43.87 -36.59
C ILE A 215 21.54 44.34 -37.83
N ASP A 216 21.41 45.63 -38.16
CA ASP A 216 22.01 46.25 -39.35
C ASP A 216 22.84 47.47 -38.92
N GLU A 217 24.16 47.30 -38.97
CA GLU A 217 25.12 48.36 -38.63
C GLU A 217 25.04 49.54 -39.60
N GLN A 218 24.73 49.31 -40.88
CA GLN A 218 24.67 50.37 -41.88
C GLN A 218 23.42 51.22 -41.75
N ASP A 219 22.28 50.61 -41.42
CA ASP A 219 21.04 51.33 -41.14
C ASP A 219 21.17 52.16 -39.85
N ASP A 220 21.74 51.56 -38.80
CA ASP A 220 21.93 52.23 -37.52
C ASP A 220 22.90 53.42 -37.61
N LEU A 221 24.02 53.31 -38.34
CA LEU A 221 24.99 54.41 -38.49
C LEU A 221 24.52 55.57 -39.38
N LYS A 222 23.44 55.40 -40.16
CA LYS A 222 22.85 56.47 -40.99
C LYS A 222 21.87 57.35 -40.21
N TRP A 223 21.43 56.90 -39.05
CA TRP A 223 20.44 57.56 -38.20
C TRP A 223 21.05 58.70 -37.37
#